data_AF-A0A5D9D5C6-F1
#
_entry.id   AF-A0A5D9D5C6-F1
#
_cell.length_a   1.000
_cell.length_b   1.000
_cell.length_c   1.000
_cell.angle_alpha   90.00
_cell.angle_beta   90.00
_cell.angle_gamma   90.00
#
_symmetry.space_group_name_H-M   'P 1'
#
loop_
_entity.id
_entity.type
_entity.pdbx_description
1 polymer ?
#
loop_
_entity_poly.entity_id
_entity_poly.type
_entity_poly.pdbx_seq_one_letter_code
_entity_poly.pdbx_strand_id
1 'polypeptide(L)'
;MIKYWRMRQQQRAQQAFLPAALEIIQTPASPTCIILLWLICVFAISAALWSYVGHTDIVATALGKLQPQGQVKVVQPSRPGRVKTIAVEDGQKVEKGDVLVTLDNTSTHADVALLEAKLETLEGQIARHRSALETARQWQKVDLWSSDSELIVPTSLPSVGTSLSNTVRTRAYDTYSTDLYELRATLTQLAAQYRQKRMEISSLEDTIGALRNHLQSQRELVGLYASQVASKGVSRAKLLRERGGLEESRISLAQNTGQLATSRSSLSVIAGDIAVAFERFEADNTQRLEEAIQNHDEVVQKLAKARHSQSAMTLTSPIDGVVQALSITTPNQFVAAGVEIMRIVPEKAPLEVVAYLSNKDVGFVQTGQEATLKVQAFPFTRYGLVEGEVVKVATDAITGTRAQRRANNAMQGARGELSTGQAETVQGLVFPITVKPKRDSLKVDGNMVPLSAGMTVQVEIKTGRRRLIDFLFSPLVEVVSQAMSER
;
A
#
# COMPACT_ATOMS: atom_id res chain seq x y z
N MET A 1 29.84 96.43 34.42
CA MET A 1 29.12 95.32 35.10
C MET A 1 29.42 95.16 36.60
N ILE A 2 30.31 95.95 37.23
CA ILE A 2 30.64 95.82 38.67
C ILE A 2 29.81 96.78 39.55
N LYS A 3 29.35 97.91 38.99
CA LYS A 3 28.56 98.92 39.73
C LYS A 3 27.10 98.49 40.01
N TYR A 4 26.53 97.63 39.17
CA TYR A 4 25.17 97.10 39.33
C TYR A 4 25.05 96.06 40.47
N TRP A 5 26.16 95.44 40.87
CA TRP A 5 26.16 94.41 41.91
C TRP A 5 26.17 95.01 43.34
N ARG A 6 26.80 96.18 43.53
CA ARG A 6 26.86 96.84 44.84
C ARG A 6 25.52 97.43 45.31
N MET A 7 24.67 97.91 44.39
CA MET A 7 23.36 98.47 44.76
C MET A 7 22.36 97.40 45.25
N ARG A 8 22.44 96.16 44.75
CA ARG A 8 21.56 95.06 45.21
C ARG A 8 21.89 94.56 46.62
N GLN A 9 23.15 94.66 47.05
CA GLN A 9 23.52 94.26 48.41
C GLN A 9 23.04 95.26 49.47
N GLN A 10 22.98 96.56 49.16
CA GLN A 10 22.49 97.55 50.10
C GLN A 10 20.95 97.55 50.24
N GLN A 11 20.20 97.24 49.20
CA GLN A 11 18.74 97.09 49.32
C GLN A 11 18.31 95.80 50.06
N ARG A 12 19.08 94.70 49.96
CA ARG A 12 18.82 93.48 50.75
C ARG A 12 19.05 93.67 52.24
N ALA A 13 19.95 94.57 52.64
CA ALA A 13 20.20 94.88 54.04
C ALA A 13 19.08 95.72 54.68
N GLN A 14 18.25 96.41 53.89
CA GLN A 14 17.16 97.26 54.39
C GLN A 14 15.76 96.61 54.29
N GLN A 15 15.65 95.42 53.69
CA GLN A 15 14.41 94.61 53.68
C GLN A 15 14.38 93.55 54.79
N ALA A 16 15.45 93.39 55.56
CA ALA A 16 15.55 92.40 56.64
C ALA A 16 14.84 92.80 57.96
N PHE A 17 14.16 93.95 58.00
CA PHE A 17 13.46 94.45 59.19
C PHE A 17 12.05 95.01 58.88
N LEU A 18 11.28 94.29 58.06
CA LEU A 18 9.83 94.50 57.91
C LEU A 18 9.09 93.15 58.07
N PRO A 19 7.86 93.12 58.61
CA PRO A 19 7.17 91.87 58.94
C PRO A 19 6.87 91.04 57.68
N ALA A 20 7.10 89.74 57.75
CA ALA A 20 7.10 88.75 56.64
C ALA A 20 5.82 88.68 55.78
N ALA A 21 4.73 89.36 56.17
CA ALA A 21 3.47 89.34 55.45
C ALA A 21 3.44 90.23 54.19
N LEU A 22 4.32 91.23 54.05
CA LEU A 22 4.30 92.18 52.92
C LEU A 22 5.31 91.89 51.79
N GLU A 23 6.31 91.02 52.01
CA GLU A 23 7.33 90.70 50.99
C GLU A 23 6.78 89.87 49.81
N ILE A 24 5.68 89.13 50.06
CA ILE A 24 5.07 88.20 49.09
C ILE A 24 4.24 88.94 48.03
N ILE A 25 3.74 90.16 48.31
CA ILE A 25 2.78 90.84 47.42
C ILE A 25 3.47 91.77 46.40
N GLN A 26 4.72 92.20 46.62
CA GLN A 26 5.36 93.26 45.83
C GLN A 26 6.64 92.87 45.08
N THR A 27 7.02 91.59 45.03
CA THR A 27 8.16 91.15 44.21
C THR A 27 7.70 90.72 42.81
N PRO A 28 7.98 91.48 41.73
CA PRO A 28 7.76 90.97 40.38
C PRO A 28 8.66 89.76 40.15
N ALA A 29 8.08 88.66 39.66
CA ALA A 29 8.78 87.41 39.44
C ALA A 29 10.05 87.63 38.59
N SER A 30 11.19 87.10 39.06
CA SER A 30 12.48 87.32 38.40
C SER A 30 12.49 86.73 36.96
N PRO A 31 13.04 87.45 35.96
CA PRO A 31 12.98 87.05 34.55
C PRO A 31 13.71 85.73 34.26
N THR A 32 14.74 85.39 35.06
CA THR A 32 15.45 84.11 34.98
C THR A 32 14.57 82.92 35.39
N CYS A 33 13.67 83.11 36.36
CA CYS A 33 12.74 82.07 36.78
C CYS A 33 11.69 81.80 35.68
N ILE A 34 11.24 82.85 34.99
CA ILE A 34 10.31 82.75 33.85
C ILE A 34 10.98 82.06 32.65
N ILE A 35 12.24 82.39 32.34
CA ILE A 35 13.01 81.74 31.25
C ILE A 35 13.26 80.26 31.57
N LEU A 36 13.66 79.94 32.80
CA LEU A 36 13.82 78.56 33.25
C LEU A 36 12.50 77.78 33.13
N LEU A 37 11.40 78.39 33.55
CA LEU A 37 10.06 77.80 33.45
C LEU A 37 9.67 77.55 31.99
N TRP A 38 9.90 78.50 31.08
CA TRP A 38 9.67 78.30 29.64
C TRP A 38 10.56 77.21 29.04
N LEU A 39 11.83 77.12 29.44
CA LEU A 39 12.75 76.08 28.97
C LEU A 39 12.29 74.69 29.42
N ILE A 40 11.86 74.56 30.69
CA ILE A 40 11.25 73.33 31.21
C ILE A 40 9.96 73.00 30.46
N CYS A 41 9.10 73.99 30.19
CA CYS A 41 7.87 73.79 29.42
C CYS A 41 8.16 73.34 27.98
N VAL A 42 9.11 73.97 27.28
CA VAL A 42 9.50 73.59 25.92
C VAL A 42 10.12 72.19 25.90
N PHE A 43 11.00 71.88 26.86
CA PHE A 43 11.55 70.54 27.00
C PHE A 43 10.45 69.50 27.25
N ALA A 44 9.52 69.77 28.17
CA ALA A 44 8.38 68.89 28.46
C ALA A 44 7.47 68.70 27.23
N ILE A 45 7.18 69.77 26.48
CA ILE A 45 6.40 69.70 25.23
C ILE A 45 7.16 68.90 24.17
N SER A 46 8.46 69.08 24.04
CA SER A 46 9.28 68.32 23.08
C SER A 46 9.37 66.83 23.44
N ALA A 47 9.50 66.51 24.73
CA ALA A 47 9.49 65.14 25.22
C ALA A 47 8.11 64.50 25.05
N ALA A 48 7.02 65.23 25.29
CA ALA A 48 5.65 64.77 25.05
C ALA A 48 5.40 64.51 23.56
N LEU A 49 5.88 65.41 22.68
CA LEU A 49 5.77 65.25 21.24
C LEU A 49 6.60 64.07 20.74
N TRP A 50 7.82 63.90 21.25
CA TRP A 50 8.68 62.76 20.92
C TRP A 50 8.11 61.43 21.43
N SER A 51 7.54 61.42 22.64
CA SER A 51 6.86 60.26 23.22
C SER A 51 5.57 59.87 22.47
N TYR A 52 4.92 60.85 21.83
CA TYR A 52 3.76 60.63 20.96
C TYR A 52 4.17 60.03 19.60
N VAL A 53 5.30 60.46 19.03
CA VAL A 53 5.80 59.99 17.72
C VAL A 53 6.59 58.68 17.84
N GLY A 54 7.28 58.48 18.96
CA GLY A 54 8.09 57.29 19.22
C GLY A 54 7.22 56.05 19.38
N HIS A 55 7.53 55.01 18.60
CA HIS A 55 6.90 53.70 18.70
C HIS A 55 7.93 52.67 19.19
N THR A 56 7.50 51.76 20.04
CA THR A 56 8.25 50.59 20.49
C THR A 56 7.51 49.32 20.08
N ASP A 57 8.26 48.30 19.65
CA ASP A 57 7.67 47.02 19.28
C ASP A 57 7.28 46.23 20.54
N ILE A 58 6.07 45.67 20.54
CA ILE A 58 5.63 44.71 21.55
C ILE A 58 6.09 43.33 21.07
N VAL A 59 6.82 42.62 21.93
CA VAL A 59 7.30 41.28 21.64
C VAL A 59 6.69 40.25 22.57
N ALA A 60 6.21 39.15 22.01
CA ALA A 60 5.83 37.97 22.76
C ALA A 60 7.01 36.99 22.80
N THR A 61 7.43 36.59 23.99
CA THR A 61 8.58 35.70 24.19
C THR A 61 8.11 34.26 24.38
N ALA A 62 8.67 33.33 23.60
CA ALA A 62 8.41 31.90 23.73
C ALA A 62 9.73 31.13 23.75
N LEU A 63 9.83 30.11 24.61
CA LEU A 63 10.97 29.20 24.62
C LEU A 63 10.67 28.00 23.72
N GLY A 64 11.64 27.63 22.89
CA GLY A 64 11.50 26.55 21.93
C GLY A 64 12.80 25.84 21.60
N LYS A 65 12.71 24.91 20.67
CA LYS A 65 13.85 24.10 20.19
C LYS A 65 13.81 23.97 18.67
N LEU A 66 14.98 23.90 18.05
CA LEU A 66 15.14 23.57 16.65
C LEU A 66 14.86 22.08 16.42
N GLN A 67 14.00 21.76 15.46
CA GLN A 67 13.75 20.41 15.00
C GLN A 67 13.65 20.40 13.47
N PRO A 68 14.02 19.30 12.79
CA PRO A 68 13.87 19.21 11.35
C PRO A 68 12.38 19.23 10.94
N GLN A 69 12.08 19.93 9.86
CA GLN A 69 10.78 19.97 9.21
C GLN A 69 10.53 18.62 8.56
N GLY A 70 9.80 17.77 9.27
CA GLY A 70 9.54 16.41 8.87
C GLY A 70 9.43 15.55 10.11
N GLN A 71 8.49 14.61 10.10
CA GLN A 71 8.40 13.66 11.20
C GLN A 71 9.50 12.62 11.05
N VAL A 72 10.27 12.42 12.13
CA VAL A 72 11.21 11.31 12.26
C VAL A 72 10.49 10.00 11.92
N LYS A 73 11.09 9.19 11.05
CA LYS A 73 10.50 7.92 10.62
C LYS A 73 10.99 6.80 11.53
N VAL A 74 10.06 6.17 12.23
CA VAL A 74 10.33 5.00 13.07
C VAL A 74 10.38 3.76 12.18
N VAL A 75 11.46 3.00 12.30
CA VAL A 75 11.64 1.72 11.61
C VAL A 75 11.36 0.60 12.61
N GLN A 76 10.36 -0.20 12.30
CA GLN A 76 9.90 -1.33 13.10
C GLN A 76 9.65 -2.54 12.19
N PRO A 77 9.89 -3.77 12.66
CA PRO A 77 9.66 -4.96 11.87
C PRO A 77 8.16 -5.24 11.84
N SER A 78 7.63 -5.51 10.64
CA SER A 78 6.24 -5.93 10.46
C SER A 78 6.02 -7.40 10.85
N ARG A 79 7.10 -8.18 10.99
CA ARG A 79 7.07 -9.58 11.40
C ARG A 79 8.15 -9.91 12.43
N PRO A 80 7.88 -10.88 13.33
CA PRO A 80 8.89 -11.34 14.26
C PRO A 80 9.97 -12.15 13.54
N GLY A 81 11.21 -12.04 13.99
CA GLY A 81 12.33 -12.76 13.40
C GLY A 81 13.61 -12.60 14.21
N ARG A 82 14.63 -13.40 13.87
CA ARG A 82 15.98 -13.25 14.42
C ARG A 82 16.79 -12.34 13.51
N VAL A 83 17.55 -11.41 14.06
CA VAL A 83 18.44 -10.56 13.29
C VAL A 83 19.56 -11.42 12.68
N LYS A 84 19.71 -11.38 11.36
CA LYS A 84 20.80 -12.08 10.64
C LYS A 84 22.00 -11.15 10.47
N THR A 85 21.78 -9.97 9.90
CA THR A 85 22.80 -8.93 9.78
C THR A 85 22.24 -7.55 10.10
N ILE A 86 23.07 -6.72 10.70
CA ILE A 86 22.84 -5.29 10.90
C ILE A 86 23.79 -4.59 9.93
N ALA A 87 23.26 -3.84 8.98
CA ALA A 87 24.03 -3.21 7.90
C ALA A 87 24.36 -1.74 8.18
N VAL A 88 23.86 -1.19 9.29
CA VAL A 88 24.01 0.22 9.66
C VAL A 88 24.43 0.42 11.10
N GLU A 89 25.12 1.52 11.36
CA GLU A 89 25.53 1.98 12.69
C GLU A 89 24.76 3.23 13.12
N ASP A 90 24.73 3.51 14.44
CA ASP A 90 24.10 4.72 14.98
C ASP A 90 24.86 5.97 14.50
N GLY A 91 24.15 6.94 13.92
CA GLY A 91 24.74 8.13 13.30
C GLY A 91 25.15 7.98 11.83
N GLN A 92 25.00 6.80 11.22
CA GLN A 92 25.30 6.58 9.81
C GLN A 92 24.24 7.24 8.90
N LYS A 93 24.71 7.82 7.77
CA LYS A 93 23.85 8.33 6.71
C LYS A 93 23.33 7.19 5.84
N VAL A 94 22.05 7.22 5.53
CA VAL A 94 21.34 6.24 4.70
C VAL A 94 20.47 6.94 3.66
N GLU A 95 20.39 6.35 2.49
CA GLU A 95 19.49 6.74 1.41
C GLU A 95 18.20 5.91 1.46
N LYS A 96 17.14 6.41 0.83
CA LYS A 96 15.87 5.71 0.71
C LYS A 96 16.07 4.40 -0.06
N GLY A 97 15.69 3.29 0.58
CA GLY A 97 15.83 1.94 0.04
C GLY A 97 17.04 1.18 0.57
N ASP A 98 17.98 1.84 1.25
CA ASP A 98 19.12 1.18 1.85
C ASP A 98 18.68 0.11 2.85
N VAL A 99 19.31 -1.06 2.77
CA VAL A 99 19.08 -2.16 3.70
C VAL A 99 19.67 -1.80 5.06
N LEU A 100 18.84 -1.79 6.09
CA LEU A 100 19.23 -1.45 7.46
C LEU A 100 19.51 -2.71 8.26
N VAL A 101 18.57 -3.66 8.22
CA VAL A 101 18.61 -4.89 8.99
C VAL A 101 18.01 -6.01 8.15
N THR A 102 18.69 -7.15 8.08
CA THR A 102 18.10 -8.37 7.54
C THR A 102 17.77 -9.32 8.68
N LEU A 103 16.55 -9.84 8.67
CA LEU A 103 16.10 -10.91 9.55
C LEU A 103 16.38 -12.26 8.88
N ASP A 104 16.44 -13.31 9.67
CA ASP A 104 16.56 -14.68 9.19
C ASP A 104 15.33 -15.04 8.34
N ASN A 105 15.55 -15.15 7.03
CA ASN A 105 14.54 -15.43 6.03
C ASN A 105 14.54 -16.90 5.59
N THR A 106 15.31 -17.78 6.24
CA THR A 106 15.50 -19.18 5.82
C THR A 106 14.16 -19.93 5.66
N SER A 107 13.24 -19.78 6.62
CA SER A 107 11.91 -20.38 6.55
C SER A 107 11.05 -19.76 5.44
N THR A 108 10.98 -18.43 5.37
CA THR A 108 10.19 -17.73 4.34
C THR A 108 10.70 -17.99 2.92
N HIS A 109 12.01 -18.17 2.75
CA HIS A 109 12.60 -18.55 1.47
C HIS A 109 12.23 -19.99 1.10
N ALA A 110 12.28 -20.92 2.05
CA ALA A 110 11.83 -22.29 1.83
C ALA A 110 10.35 -22.37 1.46
N ASP A 111 9.49 -21.57 2.11
CA ASP A 111 8.06 -21.48 1.79
C ASP A 111 7.80 -20.96 0.37
N VAL A 112 8.51 -19.90 -0.06
CA VAL A 112 8.42 -19.36 -1.42
C VAL A 112 8.88 -20.41 -2.43
N ALA A 113 10.03 -21.05 -2.22
CA ALA A 113 10.55 -22.08 -3.12
C ALA A 113 9.60 -23.29 -3.24
N LEU A 114 8.97 -23.71 -2.13
CA LEU A 114 7.97 -24.78 -2.14
C LEU A 114 6.73 -24.40 -2.97
N LEU A 115 6.22 -23.18 -2.80
CA LEU A 115 5.06 -22.70 -3.55
C LEU A 115 5.36 -22.49 -5.03
N GLU A 116 6.56 -22.03 -5.39
CA GLU A 116 7.01 -21.92 -6.78
C GLU A 116 7.10 -23.29 -7.45
N ALA A 117 7.71 -24.28 -6.78
CA ALA A 117 7.74 -25.65 -7.31
C ALA A 117 6.34 -26.27 -7.47
N LYS A 118 5.41 -25.95 -6.56
CA LYS A 118 4.01 -26.37 -6.67
C LYS A 118 3.30 -25.69 -7.83
N LEU A 119 3.52 -24.39 -8.02
CA LEU A 119 2.97 -23.62 -9.13
C LEU A 119 3.42 -24.21 -10.48
N GLU A 120 4.71 -24.45 -10.62
CA GLU A 120 5.30 -25.05 -11.81
C GLU A 120 4.69 -26.43 -12.13
N THR A 121 4.47 -27.26 -11.10
CA THR A 121 3.81 -28.56 -11.27
C THR A 121 2.37 -28.41 -11.78
N LEU A 122 1.62 -27.44 -11.25
CA LEU A 122 0.23 -27.16 -11.67
C LEU A 122 0.18 -26.60 -13.10
N GLU A 123 1.10 -25.73 -13.48
CA GLU A 123 1.23 -25.24 -14.85
C GLU A 123 1.47 -26.39 -15.85
N GLY A 124 2.32 -27.36 -15.48
CA GLY A 124 2.52 -28.58 -16.26
C GLY A 124 1.25 -29.42 -16.41
N GLN A 125 0.45 -29.56 -15.34
CA GLN A 125 -0.84 -30.27 -15.39
C GLN A 125 -1.86 -29.55 -16.29
N ILE A 126 -1.96 -28.22 -16.18
CA ILE A 126 -2.84 -27.38 -17.01
C ILE A 126 -2.47 -27.54 -18.50
N ALA A 127 -1.17 -27.44 -18.81
CA ALA A 127 -0.68 -27.58 -20.18
C ALA A 127 -0.97 -28.98 -20.75
N ARG A 128 -0.79 -30.04 -19.95
CA ARG A 128 -1.16 -31.42 -20.30
C ARG A 128 -2.63 -31.53 -20.67
N HIS A 129 -3.54 -31.15 -19.76
CA HIS A 129 -4.98 -31.37 -19.96
C HIS A 129 -5.52 -30.54 -21.14
N ARG A 130 -5.05 -29.29 -21.30
CA ARG A 130 -5.38 -28.48 -22.49
C ARG A 130 -4.93 -29.13 -23.78
N SER A 131 -3.70 -29.67 -23.80
CA SER A 131 -3.17 -30.33 -25.00
C SER A 131 -3.89 -31.65 -25.30
N ALA A 132 -4.31 -32.39 -24.26
CA ALA A 132 -5.09 -33.61 -24.39
C ALA A 132 -6.46 -33.34 -25.01
N LEU A 133 -7.17 -32.33 -24.51
CA LEU A 133 -8.46 -31.88 -25.06
C LEU A 133 -8.34 -31.45 -26.52
N GLU A 134 -7.30 -30.68 -26.86
CA GLU A 134 -7.08 -30.25 -28.24
C GLU A 134 -6.78 -31.43 -29.17
N THR A 135 -5.98 -32.39 -28.72
CA THR A 135 -5.67 -33.60 -29.51
C THR A 135 -6.92 -34.46 -29.69
N ALA A 136 -7.74 -34.63 -28.66
CA ALA A 136 -9.02 -35.34 -28.77
C ALA A 136 -9.96 -34.69 -29.79
N ARG A 137 -10.08 -33.36 -29.79
CA ARG A 137 -10.87 -32.60 -30.79
C ARG A 137 -10.33 -32.74 -32.21
N GLN A 138 -9.01 -32.89 -32.37
CA GLN A 138 -8.41 -33.17 -33.67
C GLN A 138 -8.74 -34.59 -34.12
N TRP A 139 -8.66 -35.57 -33.23
CA TRP A 139 -9.00 -36.96 -33.52
C TRP A 139 -10.49 -37.17 -33.85
N GLN A 140 -11.39 -36.37 -33.30
CA GLN A 140 -12.81 -36.38 -33.69
C GLN A 140 -13.05 -36.04 -35.16
N LYS A 141 -12.13 -35.30 -35.80
CA LYS A 141 -12.21 -34.95 -37.23
C LYS A 141 -11.66 -36.04 -38.15
N VAL A 142 -11.00 -37.06 -37.60
CA VAL A 142 -10.43 -38.17 -38.35
C VAL A 142 -11.51 -39.20 -38.66
N ASP A 143 -11.50 -39.75 -39.87
CA ASP A 143 -12.42 -40.82 -40.28
C ASP A 143 -12.00 -42.18 -39.69
N LEU A 144 -12.37 -42.42 -38.42
CA LEU A 144 -12.11 -43.64 -37.67
C LEU A 144 -12.68 -44.92 -38.32
N TRP A 145 -13.56 -44.80 -39.31
CA TRP A 145 -14.24 -45.93 -39.94
C TRP A 145 -13.41 -46.60 -41.03
N SER A 146 -12.40 -45.90 -41.54
CA SER A 146 -11.50 -46.36 -42.61
C SER A 146 -10.35 -47.22 -42.08
N SER A 147 -9.81 -48.13 -42.90
CA SER A 147 -8.65 -48.96 -42.52
C SER A 147 -7.34 -48.19 -42.40
N ASP A 148 -7.25 -47.06 -43.10
CA ASP A 148 -6.00 -46.33 -43.33
C ASP A 148 -5.84 -45.16 -42.34
N SER A 149 -6.83 -44.95 -41.47
CA SER A 149 -6.79 -43.86 -40.49
C SER A 149 -5.92 -44.22 -39.30
N GLU A 150 -4.87 -43.42 -39.09
CA GLU A 150 -3.97 -43.56 -37.95
C GLU A 150 -4.09 -42.36 -37.01
N LEU A 151 -4.34 -42.64 -35.73
CA LEU A 151 -4.39 -41.65 -34.66
C LEU A 151 -2.97 -41.31 -34.18
N ILE A 152 -2.41 -40.21 -34.64
CA ILE A 152 -1.04 -39.81 -34.31
C ILE A 152 -1.01 -39.19 -32.91
N VAL A 153 -0.17 -39.73 -32.03
CA VAL A 153 0.11 -39.16 -30.71
C VAL A 153 1.28 -38.17 -30.84
N PRO A 154 1.11 -36.89 -30.46
CA PRO A 154 2.19 -35.91 -30.55
C PRO A 154 3.41 -36.28 -29.70
N THR A 155 4.62 -36.06 -30.22
CA THR A 155 5.89 -36.40 -29.56
C THR A 155 6.36 -35.35 -28.53
N SER A 156 5.60 -34.28 -28.35
CA SER A 156 5.90 -33.19 -27.41
C SER A 156 4.63 -32.45 -27.01
N LEU A 157 4.66 -31.80 -25.84
CA LEU A 157 3.60 -30.90 -25.38
C LEU A 157 3.61 -29.58 -26.20
N PRO A 158 2.58 -29.28 -27.00
CA PRO A 158 2.57 -28.13 -27.91
C PRO A 158 2.53 -26.75 -27.24
N SER A 159 2.00 -26.68 -26.01
CA SER A 159 1.59 -25.42 -25.35
C SER A 159 2.39 -25.05 -24.10
N VAL A 160 3.54 -25.67 -23.89
CA VAL A 160 4.42 -25.37 -22.75
C VAL A 160 5.42 -24.28 -23.16
N GLY A 161 5.27 -23.08 -22.59
CA GLY A 161 6.31 -22.05 -22.69
C GLY A 161 7.64 -22.54 -22.11
N THR A 162 8.75 -21.87 -22.43
CA THR A 162 10.11 -22.23 -21.96
C THR A 162 10.31 -22.13 -20.43
N SER A 163 9.26 -21.85 -19.65
CA SER A 163 9.31 -21.58 -18.22
C SER A 163 9.31 -22.84 -17.34
N LEU A 164 8.88 -24.00 -17.86
CA LEU A 164 8.87 -25.25 -17.09
C LEU A 164 10.26 -25.90 -17.06
N SER A 165 10.66 -26.37 -15.88
CA SER A 165 11.82 -27.24 -15.70
C SER A 165 11.69 -28.51 -16.53
N ASN A 166 12.84 -29.03 -16.96
CA ASN A 166 12.90 -30.25 -17.75
C ASN A 166 12.23 -31.44 -17.02
N THR A 167 12.34 -31.51 -15.68
CA THR A 167 11.74 -32.60 -14.90
C THR A 167 10.22 -32.57 -14.93
N VAL A 168 9.62 -31.40 -14.75
CA VAL A 168 8.16 -31.21 -14.81
C VAL A 168 7.65 -31.45 -16.23
N ARG A 169 8.35 -30.92 -17.24
CA ARG A 169 7.99 -31.10 -18.65
C ARG A 169 7.99 -32.57 -19.07
N THR A 170 9.03 -33.33 -18.71
CA THR A 170 9.10 -34.76 -19.04
C THR A 170 7.98 -35.54 -18.35
N ARG A 171 7.77 -35.34 -17.04
CA ARG A 171 6.67 -36.02 -16.32
C ARG A 171 5.28 -35.69 -16.88
N ALA A 172 5.05 -34.42 -17.21
CA ALA A 172 3.81 -33.96 -17.82
C ALA A 172 3.59 -34.63 -19.18
N TYR A 173 4.65 -34.73 -20.00
CA TYR A 173 4.61 -35.38 -21.31
C TYR A 173 4.38 -36.90 -21.19
N ASP A 174 5.07 -37.58 -20.28
CA ASP A 174 4.92 -39.03 -20.10
C ASP A 174 3.47 -39.38 -19.73
N THR A 175 2.87 -38.61 -18.83
CA THR A 175 1.47 -38.83 -18.46
C THR A 175 0.52 -38.44 -19.60
N TYR A 176 0.76 -37.29 -20.26
CA TYR A 176 0.01 -36.85 -21.43
C TYR A 176 -0.05 -37.93 -22.53
N SER A 177 1.10 -38.50 -22.87
CA SER A 177 1.18 -39.54 -23.89
C SER A 177 0.48 -40.82 -23.45
N THR A 178 0.55 -41.17 -22.17
CA THR A 178 -0.16 -42.33 -21.58
C THR A 178 -1.68 -42.17 -21.73
N ASP A 179 -2.23 -41.01 -21.35
CA ASP A 179 -3.66 -40.72 -21.45
C ASP A 179 -4.14 -40.83 -22.92
N LEU A 180 -3.33 -40.36 -23.87
CA LEU A 180 -3.63 -40.47 -25.30
C LEU A 180 -3.50 -41.89 -25.84
N TYR A 181 -2.55 -42.69 -25.38
CA TYR A 181 -2.43 -44.08 -25.77
C TYR A 181 -3.63 -44.92 -25.29
N GLU A 182 -4.13 -44.64 -24.09
CA GLU A 182 -5.33 -45.30 -23.56
C GLU A 182 -6.57 -44.97 -24.41
N LEU A 183 -6.77 -43.69 -24.73
CA LEU A 183 -7.86 -43.28 -25.63
C LEU A 183 -7.70 -43.90 -27.03
N ARG A 184 -6.49 -43.88 -27.60
CA ARG A 184 -6.21 -44.49 -28.91
C ARG A 184 -6.51 -45.99 -28.90
N ALA A 185 -6.09 -46.72 -27.87
CA ALA A 185 -6.36 -48.16 -27.76
C ALA A 185 -7.86 -48.45 -27.74
N THR A 186 -8.63 -47.66 -26.96
CA THR A 186 -10.09 -47.78 -26.88
C THR A 186 -10.76 -47.50 -28.24
N LEU A 187 -10.38 -46.40 -28.90
CA LEU A 187 -10.94 -46.01 -30.20
C LEU A 187 -10.59 -47.02 -31.30
N THR A 188 -9.35 -47.50 -31.34
CA THR A 188 -8.92 -48.50 -32.34
C THR A 188 -9.63 -49.83 -32.16
N GLN A 189 -9.90 -50.25 -30.91
CA GLN A 189 -10.71 -51.43 -30.62
C GLN A 189 -12.15 -51.26 -31.11
N LEU A 190 -12.81 -50.14 -30.79
CA LEU A 190 -14.18 -49.86 -31.23
C LEU A 190 -14.28 -49.76 -32.76
N ALA A 191 -13.30 -49.12 -33.41
CA ALA A 191 -13.21 -49.05 -34.87
C ALA A 191 -13.03 -50.43 -35.52
N ALA A 192 -12.27 -51.34 -34.90
CA ALA A 192 -12.16 -52.72 -35.37
C ALA A 192 -13.49 -53.48 -35.25
N GLN A 193 -14.20 -53.34 -34.12
CA GLN A 193 -15.53 -53.93 -33.92
C GLN A 193 -16.56 -53.39 -34.92
N TYR A 194 -16.53 -52.08 -35.19
CA TYR A 194 -17.38 -51.45 -36.19
C TYR A 194 -17.14 -52.06 -37.58
N ARG A 195 -15.88 -52.17 -38.01
CA ARG A 195 -15.50 -52.78 -39.29
C ARG A 195 -15.95 -54.23 -39.39
N GLN A 196 -15.73 -55.02 -38.33
CA GLN A 196 -16.19 -56.41 -38.28
C GLN A 196 -17.71 -56.51 -38.46
N LYS A 197 -18.48 -55.69 -37.73
CA LYS A 197 -19.94 -55.72 -37.81
C LYS A 197 -20.47 -55.22 -39.15
N ARG A 198 -19.78 -54.26 -39.78
CA ARG A 198 -20.09 -53.78 -41.13
C ARG A 198 -19.87 -54.87 -42.19
N MET A 199 -18.81 -55.67 -42.08
CA MET A 199 -18.58 -56.81 -42.96
C MET A 199 -19.64 -57.91 -42.78
N GLU A 200 -20.06 -58.17 -41.54
CA GLU A 200 -21.17 -59.11 -41.26
C GLU A 200 -22.48 -58.65 -41.90
N ILE A 201 -22.80 -57.35 -41.79
CA ILE A 201 -23.98 -56.74 -42.45
C ILE A 201 -23.91 -56.95 -43.97
N SER A 202 -22.77 -56.65 -44.60
CA SER A 202 -22.59 -56.86 -46.05
C SER A 202 -22.81 -58.33 -46.43
N SER A 203 -22.24 -59.26 -45.68
CA SER A 203 -22.41 -60.70 -45.94
C SER A 203 -23.86 -61.17 -45.78
N LEU A 204 -24.61 -60.62 -44.80
CA LEU A 204 -26.03 -60.91 -44.60
C LEU A 204 -26.88 -60.33 -45.74
N GLU A 205 -26.55 -59.12 -46.22
CA GLU A 205 -27.22 -58.51 -47.36
C GLU A 205 -27.08 -59.36 -48.63
N ASP A 206 -25.87 -59.84 -48.92
CA ASP A 206 -25.60 -60.76 -50.04
C ASP A 206 -26.36 -62.09 -49.89
N THR A 207 -26.35 -62.68 -48.69
CA THR A 207 -27.06 -63.92 -48.38
C THR A 207 -28.57 -63.78 -48.56
N ILE A 208 -29.15 -62.68 -48.07
CA ILE A 208 -30.56 -62.35 -48.24
C ILE A 208 -30.89 -62.15 -49.72
N GLY A 209 -30.01 -61.50 -50.49
CA GLY A 209 -30.15 -61.37 -51.94
C GLY A 209 -30.24 -62.73 -52.64
N ALA A 210 -29.32 -63.64 -52.31
CA ALA A 210 -29.31 -65.00 -52.84
C ALA A 210 -30.59 -65.80 -52.45
N LEU A 211 -31.02 -65.70 -51.18
CA LEU A 211 -32.24 -66.36 -50.69
C LEU A 211 -33.51 -65.85 -51.41
N ARG A 212 -33.59 -64.54 -51.70
CA ARG A 212 -34.71 -63.98 -52.47
C ARG A 212 -34.77 -64.57 -53.88
N ASN A 213 -33.63 -64.65 -54.56
CA ASN A 213 -33.55 -65.26 -55.90
C ASN A 213 -33.92 -66.75 -55.88
N HIS A 214 -33.45 -67.48 -54.86
CA HIS A 214 -33.79 -68.89 -54.67
C HIS A 214 -35.30 -69.08 -54.45
N LEU A 215 -35.90 -68.27 -53.59
CA LEU A 215 -37.32 -68.32 -53.26
C LEU A 215 -38.19 -67.97 -54.47
N GLN A 216 -37.77 -67.02 -55.31
CA GLN A 216 -38.43 -66.73 -56.58
C GLN A 216 -38.41 -67.96 -57.50
N SER A 217 -37.25 -68.59 -57.67
CA SER A 217 -37.10 -69.79 -58.50
C SER A 217 -37.96 -70.96 -58.00
N GLN A 218 -38.00 -71.19 -56.69
CA GLN A 218 -38.87 -72.20 -56.08
C GLN A 218 -40.35 -71.88 -56.25
N ARG A 219 -40.73 -70.60 -56.15
CA ARG A 219 -42.13 -70.18 -56.35
C ARG A 219 -42.60 -70.44 -57.77
N GLU A 220 -41.75 -70.16 -58.77
CA GLU A 220 -42.01 -70.50 -60.17
C GLU A 220 -42.16 -72.01 -60.36
N LEU A 221 -41.25 -72.81 -59.78
CA LEU A 221 -41.30 -74.28 -59.84
C LEU A 221 -42.59 -74.85 -59.20
N VAL A 222 -42.98 -74.35 -58.03
CA VAL A 222 -44.24 -74.72 -57.36
C VAL A 222 -45.45 -74.35 -58.23
N GLY A 223 -45.41 -73.20 -58.91
CA GLY A 223 -46.45 -72.78 -59.85
C GLY A 223 -46.57 -73.72 -61.06
N LEU A 224 -45.44 -74.11 -61.66
CA LEU A 224 -45.39 -75.08 -62.75
C LEU A 224 -45.98 -76.43 -62.32
N TYR A 225 -45.55 -76.98 -61.18
CA TYR A 225 -46.09 -78.25 -60.68
C TYR A 225 -47.57 -78.14 -60.30
N ALA A 226 -48.03 -77.01 -59.78
CA ALA A 226 -49.45 -76.80 -59.48
C ALA A 226 -50.31 -76.88 -60.75
N SER A 227 -49.84 -76.32 -61.87
CA SER A 227 -50.52 -76.42 -63.17
C SER A 227 -50.54 -77.86 -63.71
N GLN A 228 -49.45 -78.62 -63.54
CA GLN A 228 -49.35 -80.00 -64.02
C GLN A 228 -50.18 -81.01 -63.19
N VAL A 229 -50.34 -80.77 -61.88
CA VAL A 229 -51.24 -81.58 -61.04
C VAL A 229 -52.68 -81.41 -61.52
N ALA A 230 -53.08 -80.21 -61.93
CA ALA A 230 -54.42 -79.94 -62.49
C ALA A 230 -54.67 -80.70 -63.81
N SER A 231 -53.62 -80.87 -64.63
CA SER A 231 -53.68 -81.65 -65.88
C SER A 231 -53.34 -83.15 -65.71
N LYS A 232 -53.35 -83.69 -64.47
CA LYS A 232 -53.03 -85.09 -64.11
C LYS A 232 -51.58 -85.56 -64.41
N GLY A 233 -50.64 -84.65 -64.64
CA GLY A 233 -49.25 -84.99 -65.01
C GLY A 233 -48.28 -85.25 -63.84
N VAL A 234 -48.59 -84.79 -62.62
CA VAL A 234 -47.69 -84.90 -61.45
C VAL A 234 -48.46 -85.26 -60.17
N SER A 235 -47.82 -85.98 -59.24
CA SER A 235 -48.41 -86.37 -57.94
C SER A 235 -48.58 -85.18 -56.99
N ARG A 236 -49.72 -85.12 -56.29
CA ARG A 236 -50.02 -84.13 -55.24
C ARG A 236 -48.99 -84.13 -54.10
N ALA A 237 -48.39 -85.29 -53.80
CA ALA A 237 -47.33 -85.40 -52.79
C ALA A 237 -46.06 -84.64 -53.19
N LYS A 238 -45.72 -84.62 -54.50
CA LYS A 238 -44.57 -83.86 -55.01
C LYS A 238 -44.80 -82.36 -54.86
N LEU A 239 -45.99 -81.86 -55.24
CA LEU A 239 -46.35 -80.45 -55.05
C LEU A 239 -46.28 -80.03 -53.57
N LEU A 240 -46.75 -80.86 -52.65
CA LEU A 240 -46.70 -80.54 -51.22
C LEU A 240 -45.27 -80.46 -50.69
N ARG A 241 -44.36 -81.33 -51.16
CA ARG A 241 -42.94 -81.28 -50.81
C ARG A 241 -42.28 -79.98 -51.28
N GLU A 242 -42.52 -79.57 -52.54
CA GLU A 242 -41.97 -78.31 -53.06
C GLU A 242 -42.54 -77.09 -52.33
N ARG A 243 -43.82 -77.13 -51.94
CA ARG A 243 -44.40 -76.10 -51.05
C ARG A 243 -43.73 -76.06 -49.69
N GLY A 244 -43.42 -77.22 -49.10
CA GLY A 244 -42.64 -77.31 -47.85
C GLY A 244 -41.27 -76.63 -47.97
N GLY A 245 -40.53 -76.92 -49.05
CA GLY A 245 -39.23 -76.29 -49.32
C GLY A 245 -39.32 -74.76 -49.54
N LEU A 246 -40.41 -74.29 -50.14
CA LEU A 246 -40.68 -72.84 -50.28
C LEU A 246 -40.92 -72.17 -48.92
N GLU A 247 -41.70 -72.79 -48.03
CA GLU A 247 -41.94 -72.24 -46.68
C GLU A 247 -40.66 -72.29 -45.82
N GLU A 248 -39.85 -73.34 -45.94
CA GLU A 248 -38.53 -73.41 -45.27
C GLU A 248 -37.63 -72.25 -45.70
N SER A 249 -37.52 -72.00 -47.02
CA SER A 249 -36.74 -70.88 -47.55
C SER A 249 -37.29 -69.51 -47.11
N ARG A 250 -38.62 -69.37 -46.94
CA ARG A 250 -39.23 -68.16 -46.35
C ARG A 250 -38.84 -67.95 -44.90
N ILE A 251 -38.82 -69.02 -44.11
CA ILE A 251 -38.40 -68.97 -42.71
C ILE A 251 -36.92 -68.55 -42.63
N SER A 252 -36.05 -69.16 -43.43
CA SER A 252 -34.64 -68.77 -43.49
C SER A 252 -34.44 -67.31 -43.91
N LEU A 253 -35.21 -66.83 -44.89
CA LEU A 253 -35.19 -65.42 -45.29
C LEU A 253 -35.61 -64.52 -44.11
N ALA A 254 -36.73 -64.83 -43.45
CA ALA A 254 -37.22 -64.07 -42.30
C ALA A 254 -36.18 -64.02 -41.16
N GLN A 255 -35.55 -65.15 -40.83
CA GLN A 255 -34.49 -65.24 -39.82
C GLN A 255 -33.29 -64.35 -40.17
N ASN A 256 -32.77 -64.44 -41.40
CA ASN A 256 -31.63 -63.63 -41.85
C ASN A 256 -31.98 -62.14 -41.89
N THR A 257 -33.20 -61.77 -42.30
CA THR A 257 -33.65 -60.38 -42.26
C THR A 257 -33.74 -59.82 -40.83
N GLY A 258 -34.16 -60.66 -39.87
CA GLY A 258 -34.14 -60.32 -38.45
C GLY A 258 -32.71 -60.10 -37.94
N GLN A 259 -31.78 -61.00 -38.29
CA GLN A 259 -30.37 -60.89 -37.92
C GLN A 259 -29.67 -59.68 -38.56
N LEU A 260 -30.05 -59.30 -39.79
CA LEU A 260 -29.58 -58.08 -40.42
C LEU A 260 -30.04 -56.84 -39.64
N ALA A 261 -31.32 -56.81 -39.23
CA ALA A 261 -31.86 -55.71 -38.45
C ALA A 261 -31.15 -55.57 -37.08
N THR A 262 -30.94 -56.67 -36.36
CA THR A 262 -30.20 -56.65 -35.09
C THR A 262 -28.76 -56.21 -35.28
N SER A 263 -28.09 -56.68 -36.35
CA SER A 263 -26.71 -56.32 -36.65
C SER A 263 -26.55 -54.84 -36.99
N ARG A 264 -27.49 -54.25 -37.73
CA ARG A 264 -27.55 -52.80 -37.99
C ARG A 264 -27.74 -52.00 -36.70
N SER A 265 -28.60 -52.45 -35.80
CA SER A 265 -28.75 -51.81 -34.48
C SER A 265 -27.48 -51.89 -33.65
N SER A 266 -26.81 -53.06 -33.60
CA SER A 266 -25.52 -53.20 -32.92
C SER A 266 -24.44 -52.28 -33.49
N LEU A 267 -24.39 -52.09 -34.81
CA LEU A 267 -23.47 -51.15 -35.44
C LEU A 267 -23.72 -49.70 -34.98
N SER A 268 -24.99 -49.31 -34.87
CA SER A 268 -25.37 -47.99 -34.35
C SER A 268 -24.96 -47.79 -32.89
N VAL A 269 -25.03 -48.84 -32.06
CA VAL A 269 -24.56 -48.78 -30.66
C VAL A 269 -23.06 -48.56 -30.61
N ILE A 270 -22.27 -49.33 -31.38
CA ILE A 270 -20.80 -49.17 -31.45
C ILE A 270 -20.42 -47.75 -31.91
N ALA A 271 -21.15 -47.18 -32.86
CA ALA A 271 -20.93 -45.80 -33.30
C ALA A 271 -21.20 -44.78 -32.16
N GLY A 272 -22.23 -45.03 -31.34
CA GLY A 272 -22.50 -44.24 -30.14
C GLY A 272 -21.43 -44.40 -29.05
N ASP A 273 -20.90 -45.61 -28.85
CA ASP A 273 -19.85 -45.88 -27.86
C ASP A 273 -18.55 -45.11 -28.15
N ILE A 274 -18.25 -44.84 -29.42
CA ILE A 274 -17.12 -43.97 -29.81
C ILE A 274 -17.37 -42.52 -29.37
N ALA A 275 -18.58 -41.99 -29.57
CA ALA A 275 -18.93 -40.65 -29.09
C ALA A 275 -18.84 -40.57 -27.56
N VAL A 276 -19.36 -41.59 -26.86
CA VAL A 276 -19.27 -41.70 -25.39
C VAL A 276 -17.83 -41.77 -24.92
N ALA A 277 -16.93 -42.46 -25.64
CA ALA A 277 -15.51 -42.53 -25.29
C ALA A 277 -14.86 -41.14 -25.35
N PHE A 278 -15.14 -40.35 -26.39
CA PHE A 278 -14.69 -38.96 -26.47
C PHE A 278 -15.29 -38.08 -25.37
N GLU A 279 -16.60 -38.14 -25.16
CA GLU A 279 -17.28 -37.33 -24.14
C GLU A 279 -16.75 -37.62 -22.74
N ARG A 280 -16.49 -38.90 -22.40
CA ARG A 280 -15.89 -39.27 -21.11
C ARG A 280 -14.47 -38.73 -20.95
N PHE A 281 -13.66 -38.84 -22.01
CA PHE A 281 -12.30 -38.32 -21.98
C PHE A 281 -12.28 -36.80 -21.84
N GLU A 282 -13.15 -36.10 -22.57
CA GLU A 282 -13.29 -34.65 -22.48
C GLU A 282 -13.81 -34.20 -21.11
N ALA A 283 -14.82 -34.90 -20.56
CA ALA A 283 -15.36 -34.60 -19.24
C ALA A 283 -14.31 -34.76 -18.13
N ASP A 284 -13.58 -35.89 -18.08
CA ASP A 284 -12.52 -36.11 -17.08
C ASP A 284 -11.40 -35.08 -17.21
N ASN A 285 -10.91 -34.81 -18.43
CA ASN A 285 -9.85 -33.82 -18.63
C ASN A 285 -10.31 -32.39 -18.32
N THR A 286 -11.57 -32.05 -18.62
CA THR A 286 -12.12 -30.72 -18.30
C THR A 286 -12.27 -30.54 -16.79
N GLN A 287 -12.77 -31.56 -16.09
CA GLN A 287 -12.85 -31.54 -14.63
C GLN A 287 -11.47 -31.37 -13.98
N ARG A 288 -10.49 -32.19 -14.40
CA ARG A 288 -9.11 -32.11 -13.88
C ARG A 288 -8.44 -30.78 -14.24
N LEU A 289 -8.73 -30.23 -15.41
CA LEU A 289 -8.25 -28.91 -15.81
C LEU A 289 -8.81 -27.82 -14.90
N GLU A 290 -10.11 -27.86 -14.60
CA GLU A 290 -10.74 -26.91 -13.69
C GLU A 290 -10.14 -27.02 -12.28
N GLU A 291 -10.01 -28.24 -11.74
CA GLU A 291 -9.36 -28.48 -10.45
C GLU A 291 -7.90 -27.96 -10.44
N ALA A 292 -7.14 -28.17 -11.51
CA ALA A 292 -5.77 -27.69 -11.62
C ALA A 292 -5.69 -26.15 -11.69
N ILE A 293 -6.63 -25.49 -12.40
CA ILE A 293 -6.72 -24.03 -12.47
C ILE A 293 -7.11 -23.43 -11.12
N GLN A 294 -8.11 -23.99 -10.43
CA GLN A 294 -8.50 -23.53 -9.10
C GLN A 294 -7.34 -23.63 -8.09
N ASN A 295 -6.63 -24.76 -8.08
CA ASN A 295 -5.45 -24.95 -7.25
C ASN A 295 -4.30 -24.01 -7.64
N HIS A 296 -4.12 -23.75 -8.94
CA HIS A 296 -3.13 -22.81 -9.43
C HIS A 296 -3.39 -21.41 -8.87
N ASP A 297 -4.62 -20.91 -9.00
CA ASP A 297 -4.98 -19.57 -8.54
C ASP A 297 -4.83 -19.43 -7.02
N GLU A 298 -5.20 -20.47 -6.27
CA GLU A 298 -4.96 -20.53 -4.82
C GLU A 298 -3.47 -20.43 -4.47
N VAL A 299 -2.61 -21.19 -5.19
CA VAL A 299 -1.16 -21.18 -4.97
C VAL A 299 -0.56 -19.84 -5.36
N VAL A 300 -1.03 -19.18 -6.44
CA VAL A 300 -0.59 -17.83 -6.81
C VAL A 300 -0.86 -16.83 -5.69
N GLN A 301 -2.04 -16.85 -5.08
CA GLN A 301 -2.36 -15.96 -3.95
C GLN A 301 -1.50 -16.27 -2.72
N LYS A 302 -1.29 -17.56 -2.42
CA LYS A 302 -0.38 -17.99 -1.34
C LYS A 302 1.06 -17.55 -1.59
N LEU A 303 1.54 -17.65 -2.82
CA LEU A 303 2.88 -17.24 -3.23
C LEU A 303 3.05 -15.72 -3.11
N ALA A 304 2.07 -14.92 -3.54
CA ALA A 304 2.09 -13.47 -3.37
C ALA A 304 2.21 -13.09 -1.87
N LYS A 305 1.44 -13.75 -1.01
CA LYS A 305 1.54 -13.57 0.45
C LYS A 305 2.90 -14.02 1.00
N ALA A 306 3.44 -15.15 0.54
CA ALA A 306 4.74 -15.65 0.96
C ALA A 306 5.88 -14.72 0.54
N ARG A 307 5.88 -14.23 -0.71
CA ARG A 307 6.85 -13.24 -1.21
C ARG A 307 6.79 -11.93 -0.44
N HIS A 308 5.58 -11.43 -0.16
CA HIS A 308 5.44 -10.25 0.70
C HIS A 308 6.02 -10.51 2.10
N SER A 309 5.76 -11.69 2.65
CA SER A 309 6.30 -12.11 3.95
C SER A 309 7.83 -12.22 3.96
N GLN A 310 8.42 -12.71 2.87
CA GLN A 310 9.87 -12.79 2.68
C GLN A 310 10.49 -11.39 2.53
N SER A 311 9.88 -10.50 1.75
CA SER A 311 10.35 -9.12 1.58
C SER A 311 10.34 -8.35 2.91
N ALA A 312 9.34 -8.62 3.76
CA ALA A 312 9.22 -8.04 5.10
C ALA A 312 10.31 -8.51 6.09
N MET A 313 11.10 -9.53 5.75
CA MET A 313 12.28 -9.92 6.55
C MET A 313 13.48 -9.00 6.32
N THR A 314 13.41 -8.07 5.34
CA THR A 314 14.45 -7.06 5.13
C THR A 314 13.88 -5.69 5.45
N LEU A 315 14.46 -5.01 6.45
CA LEU A 315 14.10 -3.65 6.82
C LEU A 315 14.94 -2.67 6.00
N THR A 316 14.26 -1.80 5.25
CA THR A 316 14.89 -0.76 4.43
C THR A 316 14.54 0.63 4.92
N SER A 317 15.37 1.62 4.59
CA SER A 317 15.10 3.02 4.88
C SER A 317 13.94 3.59 4.04
N PRO A 318 12.88 4.18 4.65
CA PRO A 318 11.81 4.83 3.88
C PRO A 318 12.18 6.23 3.34
N ILE A 319 13.23 6.87 3.85
CA ILE A 319 13.63 8.25 3.54
C ILE A 319 15.16 8.42 3.60
N ASP A 320 15.70 9.44 2.94
CA ASP A 320 17.11 9.81 3.12
C ASP A 320 17.30 10.45 4.50
N GLY A 321 18.34 10.06 5.24
CA GLY A 321 18.58 10.61 6.57
C GLY A 321 19.72 9.96 7.34
N VAL A 322 19.73 10.21 8.64
CA VAL A 322 20.70 9.66 9.60
C VAL A 322 19.98 8.69 10.54
N VAL A 323 20.59 7.51 10.74
CA VAL A 323 20.10 6.50 11.68
C VAL A 323 20.34 6.99 13.11
N GLN A 324 19.32 6.88 13.96
CA GLN A 324 19.38 7.22 15.38
C GLN A 324 18.68 6.17 16.24
N ALA A 325 19.17 6.00 17.46
CA ALA A 325 18.59 5.12 18.48
C ALA A 325 18.47 3.65 18.04
N LEU A 326 19.53 3.14 17.40
CA LEU A 326 19.66 1.73 17.09
C LEU A 326 19.61 0.89 18.38
N SER A 327 18.53 0.12 18.54
CA SER A 327 18.24 -0.67 19.74
C SER A 327 18.79 -2.10 19.68
N ILE A 328 19.14 -2.58 18.50
CA ILE A 328 19.75 -3.90 18.30
C ILE A 328 21.26 -3.75 18.21
N THR A 329 22.00 -4.55 18.97
CA THR A 329 23.47 -4.45 19.06
C THR A 329 24.16 -5.75 18.68
N THR A 330 23.44 -6.87 18.67
CA THR A 330 24.02 -8.19 18.39
C THR A 330 23.24 -8.93 17.30
N PRO A 331 23.94 -9.63 16.38
CA PRO A 331 23.30 -10.59 15.50
C PRO A 331 22.68 -11.72 16.32
N ASN A 332 21.69 -12.40 15.74
CA ASN A 332 20.89 -13.47 16.36
C ASN A 332 19.95 -13.02 17.50
N GLN A 333 19.84 -11.72 17.77
CA GLN A 333 18.82 -11.17 18.67
C GLN A 333 17.42 -11.38 18.08
N PHE A 334 16.46 -11.78 18.91
CA PHE A 334 15.05 -11.91 18.49
C PHE A 334 14.35 -10.56 18.60
N VAL A 335 13.64 -10.17 17.54
CA VAL A 335 12.80 -8.97 17.50
C VAL A 335 11.35 -9.36 17.25
N ALA A 336 10.45 -8.80 18.05
CA ALA A 336 9.01 -8.97 17.88
C ALA A 336 8.45 -7.93 16.90
N ALA A 337 7.33 -8.23 16.25
CA ALA A 337 6.67 -7.29 15.35
C ALA A 337 6.22 -6.02 16.09
N GLY A 338 6.41 -4.86 15.46
CA GLY A 338 6.01 -3.55 15.99
C GLY A 338 6.97 -2.96 17.04
N VAL A 339 8.04 -3.66 17.40
CA VAL A 339 9.07 -3.09 18.28
C VAL A 339 9.92 -2.10 17.48
N GLU A 340 10.04 -0.87 17.99
CA GLU A 340 10.94 0.14 17.41
C GLU A 340 12.40 -0.35 17.49
N ILE A 341 13.05 -0.44 16.32
CA ILE A 341 14.45 -0.84 16.23
C ILE A 341 15.36 0.38 16.09
N MET A 342 14.95 1.34 15.26
CA MET A 342 15.71 2.57 15.01
C MET A 342 14.81 3.66 14.44
N ARG A 343 15.35 4.87 14.37
CA ARG A 343 14.71 6.04 13.75
C ARG A 343 15.58 6.62 12.67
N ILE A 344 14.95 7.17 11.64
CA ILE A 344 15.63 7.88 10.56
C ILE A 344 15.23 9.34 10.61
N VAL A 345 16.22 10.19 10.84
CA VAL A 345 16.07 11.64 10.90
C VAL A 345 16.53 12.24 9.57
N PRO A 346 15.67 12.97 8.84
CA PRO A 346 16.08 13.59 7.59
C PRO A 346 17.20 14.62 7.83
N GLU A 347 18.30 14.53 7.07
CA GLU A 347 19.44 15.46 7.21
C GLU A 347 19.17 16.80 6.51
N LYS A 348 18.50 16.79 5.36
CA LYS A 348 18.23 17.97 4.52
C LYS A 348 16.86 18.61 4.76
N ALA A 349 16.21 18.28 5.88
CA ALA A 349 14.94 18.90 6.23
C ALA A 349 15.18 20.36 6.66
N PRO A 350 14.41 21.35 6.16
CA PRO A 350 14.46 22.71 6.66
C PRO A 350 14.26 22.70 8.18
N LEU A 351 15.02 23.46 8.96
CA LEU A 351 14.79 23.49 10.40
C LEU A 351 13.55 24.32 10.71
N GLU A 352 12.77 23.91 11.70
CA GLU A 352 11.66 24.66 12.28
C GLU A 352 11.86 24.76 13.79
N VAL A 353 11.50 25.90 14.36
CA VAL A 353 11.50 26.10 15.80
C VAL A 353 10.10 25.82 16.31
N VAL A 354 9.95 24.80 17.16
CA VAL A 354 8.73 24.62 17.94
C VAL A 354 8.94 25.28 19.28
N ALA A 355 8.19 26.35 19.51
CA ALA A 355 8.22 27.12 20.74
C ALA A 355 6.85 27.08 21.44
N TYR A 356 6.87 27.30 22.75
CA TYR A 356 5.68 27.28 23.59
C TYR A 356 5.39 28.70 24.06
N LEU A 357 4.29 29.24 23.54
CA LEU A 357 3.81 30.59 23.83
C LEU A 357 2.91 30.58 25.06
N SER A 358 3.01 31.60 25.91
CA SER A 358 2.14 31.72 27.08
C SER A 358 0.70 32.06 26.69
N ASN A 359 -0.28 31.58 27.45
CA ASN A 359 -1.71 31.88 27.21
C ASN A 359 -2.01 33.38 27.12
N LYS A 360 -1.33 34.22 27.90
CA LYS A 360 -1.49 35.69 27.86
C LYS A 360 -1.12 36.31 26.49
N ASP A 361 -0.27 35.67 25.72
CA ASP A 361 0.30 36.22 24.49
C ASP A 361 -0.32 35.60 23.21
N VAL A 362 -1.01 34.46 23.31
CA VAL A 362 -1.54 33.72 22.14
C VAL A 362 -2.55 34.53 21.33
N GLY A 363 -3.37 35.35 22.00
CA GLY A 363 -4.39 36.18 21.35
C GLY A 363 -3.84 37.24 20.39
N PHE A 364 -2.54 37.55 20.49
CA PHE A 364 -1.87 38.58 19.68
C PHE A 364 -0.92 38.00 18.63
N VAL A 365 -0.75 36.68 18.59
CA VAL A 365 0.15 35.98 17.65
C VAL A 365 -0.64 35.36 16.51
N GLN A 366 -0.23 35.65 15.28
CA GLN A 366 -0.86 35.15 14.06
C GLN A 366 0.18 34.58 13.10
N THR A 367 -0.25 33.65 12.24
CA THR A 367 0.58 33.15 11.14
C THR A 367 1.01 34.30 10.22
N GLY A 368 2.29 34.32 9.82
CA GLY A 368 2.90 35.34 8.97
C GLY A 368 3.65 36.45 9.72
N GLN A 369 3.57 36.51 11.05
CA GLN A 369 4.30 37.51 11.84
C GLN A 369 5.81 37.27 11.81
N GLU A 370 6.58 38.36 11.80
CA GLU A 370 8.03 38.31 11.96
C GLU A 370 8.42 37.91 13.38
N ALA A 371 9.31 36.95 13.48
CA ALA A 371 9.89 36.48 14.73
C ALA A 371 11.41 36.63 14.70
N THR A 372 11.98 36.93 15.86
CA THR A 372 13.42 37.00 16.08
C THR A 372 13.84 35.83 16.94
N LEU A 373 14.76 35.02 16.45
CA LEU A 373 15.23 33.78 17.06
C LEU A 373 16.59 34.02 17.72
N LYS A 374 16.64 33.92 19.04
CA LYS A 374 17.86 33.99 19.86
C LYS A 374 18.30 32.56 20.19
N VAL A 375 19.32 32.07 19.49
CA VAL A 375 19.86 30.72 19.72
C VAL A 375 20.73 30.74 20.97
N GLN A 376 20.39 29.97 21.99
CA GLN A 376 21.08 30.03 23.28
C GLN A 376 22.55 29.59 23.20
N ALA A 377 22.87 28.68 22.28
CA ALA A 377 24.24 28.21 22.05
C ALA A 377 25.18 29.32 21.51
N PHE A 378 24.62 30.39 20.94
CA PHE A 378 25.37 31.48 20.33
C PHE A 378 24.88 32.83 20.88
N PRO A 379 25.63 33.47 21.81
CA PRO A 379 25.27 34.78 22.36
C PRO A 379 24.92 35.81 21.28
N PHE A 380 23.67 36.26 21.26
CA PHE A 380 23.13 37.14 20.21
C PHE A 380 23.80 38.52 20.16
N THR A 381 24.39 38.97 21.27
CA THR A 381 25.16 40.23 21.35
C THR A 381 26.43 40.20 20.49
N ARG A 382 26.99 39.00 20.26
CA ARG A 382 28.22 38.81 19.50
C ARG A 382 27.96 38.30 18.09
N TYR A 383 27.04 37.35 17.94
CA TYR A 383 26.84 36.63 16.67
C TYR A 383 25.55 37.04 15.94
N GLY A 384 24.76 37.93 16.52
CA GLY A 384 23.52 38.43 15.93
C GLY A 384 22.30 37.56 16.19
N LEU A 385 21.21 37.90 15.51
CA LEU A 385 19.88 37.30 15.67
C LEU A 385 19.53 36.56 14.38
N VAL A 386 18.78 35.46 14.50
CA VAL A 386 18.24 34.76 13.33
C VAL A 386 16.80 35.25 13.10
N GLU A 387 16.52 35.83 11.95
CA GLU A 387 15.14 36.18 11.60
C GLU A 387 14.33 34.92 11.25
N GLY A 388 13.05 34.92 11.59
CA GLY A 388 12.11 33.86 11.26
C GLY A 388 10.69 34.38 11.06
N GLU A 389 9.80 33.50 10.66
CA GLU A 389 8.38 33.79 10.42
C GLU A 389 7.50 32.73 11.09
N VAL A 390 6.42 33.17 11.73
CA VAL A 390 5.45 32.26 12.36
C VAL A 390 4.66 31.54 11.27
N VAL A 391 4.86 30.23 11.13
CA VAL A 391 4.16 29.42 10.12
C VAL A 391 2.85 28.86 10.67
N LYS A 392 2.84 28.48 11.95
CA LYS A 392 1.67 27.82 12.55
C LYS A 392 1.50 28.22 14.02
N VAL A 393 0.26 28.49 14.41
CA VAL A 393 -0.15 28.69 15.79
C VAL A 393 -1.17 27.62 16.12
N ALA A 394 -0.94 26.84 17.19
CA ALA A 394 -1.94 25.86 17.63
C ALA A 394 -3.14 26.57 18.26
N THR A 395 -4.33 26.06 17.97
CA THR A 395 -5.60 26.54 18.52
C THR A 395 -5.94 25.93 19.88
N ASP A 396 -5.20 24.89 20.30
CA ASP A 396 -5.42 24.18 21.56
C ASP A 396 -4.23 24.35 22.50
N ALA A 397 -4.54 24.51 23.79
CA ALA A 397 -3.57 24.73 24.83
C ALA A 397 -3.12 23.39 25.43
N ILE A 398 -1.84 23.26 25.72
CA ILE A 398 -1.30 22.11 26.44
C ILE A 398 -0.77 22.55 27.81
N THR A 399 -0.88 21.70 28.82
CA THR A 399 -0.28 21.94 30.14
C THR A 399 1.23 22.14 30.01
N GLY A 400 1.82 23.08 30.76
CA GLY A 400 3.27 23.32 30.75
C GLY A 400 4.10 22.05 30.97
N THR A 401 3.67 21.16 31.89
CA THR A 401 4.29 19.85 32.13
C THR A 401 4.30 18.97 30.87
N ARG A 402 3.18 18.93 30.14
CA ARG A 402 3.04 18.16 28.89
C ARG A 402 3.81 18.78 27.74
N ALA A 403 3.91 20.10 27.70
CA ALA A 403 4.77 20.83 26.77
C ALA A 403 6.24 20.50 26.99
N GLN A 404 6.70 20.49 28.24
CA GLN A 404 8.08 20.15 28.61
C GLN A 404 8.40 18.68 28.32
N ARG A 405 7.45 17.77 28.57
CA ARG A 405 7.56 16.37 28.14
C ARG A 405 7.59 16.20 26.62
N ARG A 406 6.80 16.95 25.84
CA ARG A 406 6.91 16.97 24.36
C ARG A 406 8.23 17.62 23.88
N ALA A 407 8.69 18.65 24.56
CA ALA A 407 9.97 19.31 24.29
C ALA A 407 11.14 18.35 24.55
N ASN A 408 11.04 17.47 25.54
CA ASN A 408 12.05 16.45 25.79
C ASN A 408 11.85 15.23 24.87
N ASN A 409 10.61 14.87 24.57
CA ASN A 409 10.27 13.64 23.83
C ASN A 409 10.18 13.81 22.31
N ALA A 410 10.39 14.98 21.69
CA ALA A 410 10.39 15.03 20.20
C ALA A 410 11.61 14.33 19.54
N MET A 411 12.48 13.68 20.33
CA MET A 411 13.40 12.64 19.84
C MET A 411 12.93 11.20 20.15
N GLN A 412 11.92 10.99 20.99
CA GLN A 412 11.31 9.69 21.31
C GLN A 412 9.85 9.67 20.80
N GLY A 413 9.65 9.05 19.64
CA GLY A 413 8.32 8.82 19.10
C GLY A 413 7.44 8.03 20.08
N ALA A 414 6.26 8.58 20.36
CA ALA A 414 5.05 7.95 20.88
C ALA A 414 5.18 6.56 21.56
N ARG A 415 5.52 6.52 22.85
CA ARG A 415 4.88 5.55 23.75
C ARG A 415 3.56 6.15 24.25
N GLY A 416 2.47 5.49 23.90
CA GLY A 416 1.16 5.78 24.46
C GLY A 416 1.15 5.41 25.94
N GLU A 417 0.94 6.39 26.81
CA GLU A 417 0.59 6.16 28.20
C GLU A 417 -0.58 7.07 28.56
N LEU A 418 -1.76 6.46 28.70
CA LEU A 418 -2.81 6.96 29.58
C LEU A 418 -2.28 6.82 31.01
N SER A 419 -1.61 7.85 31.53
CA SER A 419 -1.43 7.97 32.97
C SER A 419 -2.66 8.64 33.57
N THR A 420 -3.43 7.82 34.28
CA THR A 420 -4.56 8.19 35.11
C THR A 420 -4.13 9.09 36.26
N GLY A 421 -4.78 10.25 36.39
CA GLY A 421 -5.23 10.76 37.68
C GLY A 421 -4.19 11.25 38.69
N GLN A 422 -3.20 12.05 38.28
CA GLN A 422 -2.58 12.99 39.23
C GLN A 422 -2.93 14.41 38.80
N ALA A 423 -3.54 15.16 39.71
CA ALA A 423 -3.85 16.57 39.54
C ALA A 423 -2.53 17.34 39.36
N GLU A 424 -2.08 17.42 38.12
CA GLU A 424 -1.00 18.31 37.72
C GLU A 424 -1.47 19.72 38.02
N THR A 425 -0.74 20.40 38.90
CA THR A 425 -0.91 21.82 39.18
C THR A 425 -0.98 22.55 37.84
N VAL A 426 -1.94 23.47 37.72
CA VAL A 426 -2.17 24.33 36.53
C VAL A 426 -0.98 25.29 36.38
N GLN A 427 0.20 24.76 36.12
CA GLN A 427 1.35 25.55 35.68
C GLN A 427 1.09 25.87 34.21
N GLY A 428 0.65 27.11 34.00
CA GLY A 428 0.51 27.84 32.74
C GLY A 428 0.19 26.98 31.52
N LEU A 429 -1.05 27.02 31.06
CA LEU A 429 -1.38 26.56 29.71
C LEU A 429 -0.51 27.29 28.68
N VAL A 430 0.15 26.54 27.81
CA VAL A 430 1.00 27.06 26.73
C VAL A 430 0.50 26.59 25.37
N PHE A 431 0.69 27.42 24.36
CA PHE A 431 0.27 27.16 22.98
C PHE A 431 1.50 26.87 22.12
N PRO A 432 1.60 25.69 21.51
CA PRO A 432 2.71 25.40 20.62
C PRO A 432 2.59 26.23 19.34
N ILE A 433 3.68 26.89 18.99
CA ILE A 433 3.84 27.66 17.76
C ILE A 433 5.03 27.10 16.97
N THR A 434 4.94 27.17 15.66
CA THR A 434 6.01 26.77 14.73
C THR A 434 6.53 28.01 14.02
N VAL A 435 7.82 28.26 14.13
CA VAL A 435 8.51 29.39 13.50
C VAL A 435 9.57 28.85 12.55
N LYS A 436 9.55 29.30 11.30
CA LYS A 436 10.54 28.93 10.29
C LYS A 436 11.67 29.97 10.29
N PRO A 437 12.93 29.58 10.55
CA PRO A 437 14.07 30.47 10.40
C PRO A 437 14.30 30.81 8.92
N LYS A 438 14.64 32.07 8.62
CA LYS A 438 14.99 32.53 7.26
C LYS A 438 16.38 32.05 6.82
N ARG A 439 17.23 31.68 7.78
CA ARG A 439 18.59 31.15 7.56
C ARG A 439 18.84 29.97 8.49
N ASP A 440 19.57 28.99 7.99
CA ASP A 440 19.92 27.74 8.67
C ASP A 440 21.35 27.76 9.27
N SER A 441 22.03 28.91 9.20
CA SER A 441 23.42 29.06 9.60
C SER A 441 23.70 30.45 10.17
N LEU A 442 24.69 30.52 11.07
CA LEU A 442 25.17 31.73 11.74
C LEU A 442 26.66 31.92 11.46
N LYS A 443 27.11 33.17 11.35
CA LYS A 443 28.53 33.49 11.19
C LYS A 443 29.17 33.61 12.58
N VAL A 444 29.99 32.62 12.94
CA VAL A 444 30.70 32.54 14.22
C VAL A 444 32.19 32.63 13.94
N ASP A 445 32.84 33.68 14.46
CA ASP A 445 34.29 33.91 14.34
C ASP A 445 34.83 33.81 12.89
N GLY A 446 34.04 34.27 11.92
CA GLY A 446 34.40 34.27 10.49
C GLY A 446 33.93 33.06 9.70
N ASN A 447 33.57 31.95 10.37
CA ASN A 447 33.10 30.72 9.73
C ASN A 447 31.57 30.62 9.78
N MET A 448 30.97 30.07 8.72
CA MET A 448 29.54 29.76 8.68
C MET A 448 29.31 28.45 9.43
N VAL A 449 28.62 28.52 10.57
CA VAL A 449 28.26 27.37 11.40
C VAL A 449 26.78 27.05 11.20
N PRO A 450 26.43 25.82 10.77
CA PRO A 450 25.02 25.44 10.63
C PRO A 450 24.34 25.34 12.00
N LEU A 451 23.05 25.67 12.04
CA LEU A 451 22.17 25.39 13.18
C LEU A 451 21.90 23.88 13.21
N SER A 452 21.99 23.28 14.39
CA SER A 452 21.71 21.85 14.57
C SER A 452 20.35 21.64 15.23
N ALA A 453 19.69 20.54 14.88
CA ALA A 453 18.51 20.07 15.59
C ALA A 453 18.83 19.84 17.08
N GLY A 454 17.89 20.17 17.97
CA GLY A 454 18.05 20.08 19.42
C GLY A 454 18.56 21.34 20.11
N MET A 455 19.07 22.33 19.38
CA MET A 455 19.45 23.62 19.97
C MET A 455 18.24 24.36 20.56
N THR A 456 18.40 24.93 21.75
CA THR A 456 17.38 25.76 22.41
C THR A 456 17.37 27.16 21.82
N VAL A 457 16.16 27.68 21.55
CA VAL A 457 15.93 28.99 20.95
C VAL A 457 14.90 29.75 21.74
N GLN A 458 15.17 31.01 22.04
CA GLN A 458 14.17 31.95 22.52
C GLN A 458 13.60 32.72 21.32
N VAL A 459 12.30 32.60 21.10
CA VAL A 459 11.57 33.22 20.01
C VAL A 459 10.92 34.49 20.52
N GLU A 460 11.15 35.61 19.84
CA GLU A 460 10.50 36.90 20.12
C GLU A 460 9.66 37.30 18.91
N ILE A 461 8.34 37.26 19.06
CA ILE A 461 7.39 37.50 17.97
C ILE A 461 6.91 38.94 18.07
N LYS A 462 6.98 39.70 16.97
CA LYS A 462 6.49 41.08 16.94
C LYS A 462 4.96 41.07 16.84
N THR A 463 4.27 41.37 17.93
CA THR A 463 2.79 41.32 18.01
C THR A 463 2.12 42.66 17.77
N GLY A 464 2.85 43.78 17.88
CA GLY A 464 2.32 45.11 17.61
C GLY A 464 3.33 46.22 17.86
N ARG A 465 2.87 47.46 17.70
CA ARG A 465 3.62 48.68 18.03
C ARG A 465 2.84 49.50 19.03
N ARG A 466 3.51 49.98 20.07
CA ARG A 466 2.92 50.86 21.10
C ARG A 466 3.66 52.18 21.12
N ARG A 467 2.95 53.28 21.40
CA ARG A 467 3.60 54.58 21.58
C ARG A 467 4.28 54.64 22.94
N LEU A 468 5.39 55.36 23.04
CA LEU A 468 6.09 55.53 24.32
C LEU A 468 5.18 56.17 25.39
N ILE A 469 4.29 57.07 24.99
CA ILE A 469 3.35 57.72 25.91
C ILE A 469 2.41 56.71 26.58
N ASP A 470 1.98 55.67 25.86
CA ASP A 470 1.08 54.65 26.39
C ASP A 470 1.76 53.75 27.42
N PHE A 471 3.09 53.62 27.36
CA PHE A 471 3.87 52.87 28.36
C PHE A 471 3.97 53.66 29.67
N LEU A 472 4.17 54.98 29.60
CA LEU A 472 4.25 55.86 30.78
C LEU A 472 2.94 55.91 31.56
N PHE A 473 1.81 55.95 30.85
CA PHE A 473 0.47 56.06 31.46
C PHE A 473 -0.23 54.70 31.68
N SER A 474 0.33 53.58 31.22
CA SER A 474 -0.32 52.26 31.38
C SER A 474 -0.69 51.89 32.81
N PRO A 475 0.18 52.11 33.82
CA PRO A 475 -0.14 51.72 35.20
C PRO A 475 -1.29 52.56 35.76
N LEU A 476 -1.39 53.82 35.31
CA LEU A 476 -2.41 54.75 35.77
C LEU A 476 -3.78 54.41 35.16
N VAL A 477 -3.80 54.03 33.88
CA VAL A 477 -5.01 53.53 33.21
C VAL A 477 -5.48 52.21 33.80
N GLU A 478 -4.57 51.29 34.09
CA GLU A 478 -4.89 49.99 34.69
C GLU A 478 -5.52 50.15 36.08
N VAL A 479 -4.93 50.99 36.94
CA VAL A 479 -5.48 51.30 38.27
C VAL A 479 -6.84 52.00 38.19
N VAL A 480 -7.02 52.96 37.27
CA VAL A 480 -8.31 53.66 37.09
C VAL A 480 -9.39 52.71 36.57
N SER A 481 -9.04 51.79 35.66
CA SER A 481 -9.97 50.79 35.13
C SER A 481 -10.36 49.73 36.17
N GLN A 482 -9.40 49.30 37.02
CA GLN A 482 -9.67 48.39 38.13
C GLN A 482 -10.46 49.07 39.26
N ALA A 483 -10.26 50.36 39.49
CA ALA A 483 -11.02 51.13 40.47
C ALA A 483 -12.46 51.43 40.03
N MET A 484 -12.74 51.45 38.72
CA MET A 484 -14.10 51.64 38.17
C MET A 484 -14.86 50.33 37.90
N SER A 485 -14.23 49.17 38.02
CA SER A 485 -14.91 47.88 38.01
C SER A 485 -14.80 47.22 39.39
N GLU A 486 -15.79 47.50 40.23
CA GLU A 486 -16.08 46.68 41.41
C GLU A 486 -16.73 45.36 40.97
N ARG A 487 -16.51 44.32 41.78
CA ARG A 487 -16.66 42.90 41.44
C ARG A 487 -18.10 42.41 41.29
#